data_AF-A0A8H9C5K3-F1
#
_entry.id   AF-A0A8H9C5K3-F1
#
_cell.length_a   1.000
_cell.length_b   1.000
_cell.length_c   1.000
_cell.angle_alpha   90.00
_cell.angle_beta   90.00
_cell.angle_gamma   90.00
#
_symmetry.space_group_name_H-M   'P 1'
#
loop_
_entity.id
_entity.type
_entity.pdbx_description
1 polymer ?
#
loop_
_entity_poly.entity_id
_entity_poly.type
_entity_poly.pdbx_seq_one_letter_code
_entity_poly.pdbx_strand_id
1 'polypeptide(L)'
;MIPLFRQASPAPAGLTAGALLGAFESLGDNCEFGIAQRYAGIDPLGLFRLSSAPIADLTHAVETRFAHYGGPGDIEVRVGAGGYLFCHSRRYGFAYHTGDTAPRTTPAALLDREVRRVAYLKERLLADLAAGDKILVRKGPPGESEAAVRRLLAALRAIGPATLLRVCAEDGRVESGRVVWCGEGLMQGTLPHFAPYAAATDADLASWLAVCGRAYALRHSLVAPPPLAPSGPPVFSAPGETRHVLPAAAPEPGILVGPQPVAGLRPNRLHVVSAEIRLPEDFSGTRAALAFADAALHARRDADPTRRGIWQTVYAATRTRKRQSEATIGLMLAGPAGTAVDMRDWRVTEGCLPGLA
;
A
#
# COMPACT_ATOMS: atom_id res chain seq x y z
N MET A 1 -6.74 43.24 -16.15
CA MET A 1 -5.73 42.34 -16.76
C MET A 1 -5.14 41.51 -15.62
N ILE A 2 -5.65 40.30 -15.41
CA ILE A 2 -5.24 39.41 -14.30
C ILE A 2 -4.19 38.46 -14.88
N PRO A 3 -3.00 38.28 -14.29
CA PRO A 3 -1.99 37.38 -14.85
C PRO A 3 -2.49 35.94 -14.73
N LEU A 4 -2.90 35.40 -15.88
CA LEU A 4 -3.58 34.12 -16.05
C LEU A 4 -2.58 32.97 -16.25
N PHE A 5 -1.43 32.98 -15.58
CA PHE A 5 -0.53 31.81 -15.56
C PHE A 5 0.19 31.77 -14.21
N ARG A 6 -0.37 31.05 -13.24
CA ARG A 6 0.40 30.61 -12.08
C ARG A 6 1.46 29.66 -12.63
N GLN A 7 2.73 30.08 -12.64
CA GLN A 7 3.83 29.21 -13.06
C GLN A 7 3.78 27.93 -12.24
N ALA A 8 3.77 26.78 -12.91
CA ALA A 8 3.82 25.49 -12.26
C ALA A 8 5.10 25.41 -11.42
N SER A 9 4.97 24.93 -10.19
CA SER A 9 6.11 24.85 -9.28
C SER A 9 6.93 23.57 -9.53
N PRO A 10 8.25 23.60 -9.32
CA PRO A 10 9.04 22.38 -9.32
C PRO A 10 8.60 21.49 -8.15
N ALA A 11 8.78 20.18 -8.30
CA ALA A 11 8.48 19.25 -7.21
C ALA A 11 9.44 19.48 -6.02
N PRO A 12 8.96 19.34 -4.77
CA PRO A 12 9.80 19.53 -3.60
C PRO A 12 10.92 18.47 -3.57
N ALA A 13 12.16 18.92 -3.38
CA ALA A 13 13.28 18.02 -3.17
C ALA A 13 13.13 17.27 -1.82
N GLY A 14 13.48 15.99 -1.81
CA GLY A 14 13.51 15.19 -0.57
C GLY A 14 12.15 14.72 -0.04
N LEU A 15 11.07 14.79 -0.84
CA LEU A 15 9.80 14.18 -0.46
C LEU A 15 9.95 12.66 -0.38
N THR A 16 9.69 12.08 0.78
CA THR A 16 9.74 10.63 0.97
C THR A 16 8.43 9.98 0.53
N ALA A 17 8.46 8.68 0.20
CA ALA A 17 7.25 7.89 -0.08
C ALA A 17 6.23 7.96 1.07
N GLY A 18 6.68 7.90 2.31
CA GLY A 18 5.84 8.06 3.49
C GLY A 18 5.20 9.45 3.58
N ALA A 19 5.97 10.51 3.32
CA ALA A 19 5.42 11.88 3.29
C ALA A 19 4.39 12.05 2.16
N LEU A 20 4.65 11.49 0.98
CA LEU A 20 3.71 11.51 -0.14
C LEU A 20 2.40 10.80 0.24
N LEU A 21 2.44 9.53 0.67
CA LEU A 21 1.22 8.79 1.00
C LEU A 21 0.53 9.30 2.27
N GLY A 22 1.24 10.04 3.12
CA GLY A 22 0.69 10.75 4.28
C GLY A 22 -0.17 11.96 3.91
N ALA A 23 -0.02 12.50 2.70
CA ALA A 23 -0.89 13.56 2.16
C ALA A 23 -2.28 13.03 1.73
N PHE A 24 -2.53 11.73 1.88
CA PHE A 24 -3.75 11.06 1.46
C PHE A 24 -4.48 10.42 2.65
N GLU A 25 -5.81 10.42 2.62
CA GLU A 25 -6.68 9.74 3.59
C GLU A 25 -7.52 8.67 2.87
N SER A 26 -7.51 7.44 3.37
CA SER A 26 -8.34 6.36 2.80
C SER A 26 -9.81 6.55 3.18
N LEU A 27 -10.70 6.38 2.21
CA LEU A 27 -12.15 6.26 2.43
C LEU A 27 -12.64 4.80 2.37
N GLY A 28 -11.74 3.84 2.53
CA GLY A 28 -12.09 2.42 2.61
C GLY A 28 -12.06 1.71 1.26
N ASP A 29 -13.09 0.90 1.00
CA ASP A 29 -13.14 -0.26 0.09
C ASP A 29 -12.63 -1.56 0.70
N ASN A 30 -11.33 -1.59 0.99
CA ASN A 30 -10.67 -2.70 1.66
C ASN A 30 -9.34 -2.22 2.25
N CYS A 31 -8.48 -3.17 2.61
CA CYS A 31 -7.20 -2.87 3.25
C CYS A 31 -6.09 -2.33 2.35
N GLU A 32 -6.23 -2.41 1.03
CA GLU A 32 -5.10 -2.30 0.10
C GLU A 32 -4.36 -0.97 0.19
N PHE A 33 -5.07 0.17 0.17
CA PHE A 33 -4.38 1.48 0.25
C PHE A 33 -3.74 1.70 1.62
N GLY A 34 -4.39 1.24 2.70
CA GLY A 34 -3.81 1.29 4.05
C GLY A 34 -2.56 0.42 4.18
N ILE A 35 -2.49 -0.70 3.45
CA ILE A 35 -1.29 -1.52 3.31
C ILE A 35 -0.23 -0.80 2.49
N ALA A 36 -0.56 -0.15 1.37
CA ALA A 36 0.39 0.67 0.61
C ALA A 36 1.02 1.78 1.48
N GLN A 37 0.21 2.47 2.29
CA GLN A 37 0.70 3.43 3.30
C GLN A 37 1.68 2.77 4.27
N ARG A 38 1.31 1.58 4.80
CA ARG A 38 2.19 0.79 5.67
C ARG A 38 3.50 0.49 4.97
N TYR A 39 3.46 0.01 3.73
CA TYR A 39 4.63 -0.35 2.93
C TYR A 39 5.55 0.84 2.66
N ALA A 40 5.00 2.06 2.51
CA ALA A 40 5.76 3.31 2.44
C ALA A 40 6.35 3.76 3.79
N GLY A 41 6.13 2.99 4.86
CA GLY A 41 6.73 3.20 6.18
C GLY A 41 5.92 4.04 7.14
N ILE A 42 4.66 4.35 6.83
CA ILE A 42 3.75 5.12 7.69
C ILE A 42 2.52 4.29 8.10
N ASP A 43 2.00 4.53 9.30
CA ASP A 43 0.77 3.89 9.76
C ASP A 43 -0.19 5.00 10.23
N PRO A 44 -0.73 5.81 9.30
CA PRO A 44 -1.58 6.92 9.69
C PRO A 44 -2.82 6.38 10.39
N LEU A 45 -3.18 7.02 11.50
CA LEU A 45 -4.51 6.81 12.09
C LEU A 45 -5.53 7.31 11.07
N GLY A 46 -6.59 6.59 10.78
CA GLY A 46 -7.63 6.99 9.82
C GLY A 46 -8.90 6.19 10.03
N LEU A 47 -10.07 6.83 9.89
CA LEU A 47 -11.35 6.19 10.24
C LEU A 47 -11.66 4.98 9.36
N PHE A 48 -11.37 5.10 8.06
CA PHE A 48 -11.62 4.06 7.07
C PHE A 48 -10.35 3.40 6.55
N ARG A 49 -9.21 3.69 7.19
CA ARG A 49 -7.96 3.00 6.87
C ARG A 49 -8.10 1.54 7.28
N LEU A 50 -7.77 0.62 6.36
CA LEU A 50 -7.94 -0.82 6.55
C LEU A 50 -9.41 -1.26 6.77
N SER A 51 -10.36 -0.50 6.24
CA SER A 51 -11.80 -0.77 6.41
C SER A 51 -12.49 -1.06 5.07
N SER A 52 -13.45 -1.98 5.10
CA SER A 52 -14.51 -2.04 4.11
C SER A 52 -15.51 -0.92 4.39
N ALA A 53 -15.91 -0.22 3.33
CA ALA A 53 -16.89 0.85 3.40
C ALA A 53 -17.69 0.92 2.09
N PRO A 54 -18.88 0.28 2.02
CA PRO A 54 -19.76 0.40 0.86
C PRO A 54 -20.09 1.86 0.58
N ILE A 55 -20.02 2.28 -0.68
CA ILE A 55 -20.13 3.71 -1.03
C ILE A 55 -21.47 4.33 -0.62
N ALA A 56 -22.58 3.57 -0.70
CA ALA A 56 -23.89 4.07 -0.28
C ALA A 56 -23.92 4.39 1.22
N ASP A 57 -23.40 3.48 2.05
CA ASP A 57 -23.32 3.65 3.50
C ASP A 57 -22.32 4.75 3.88
N LEU A 58 -21.17 4.79 3.22
CA LEU A 58 -20.19 5.86 3.42
C LEU A 58 -20.78 7.22 3.09
N THR A 59 -21.49 7.33 1.96
CA THR A 59 -22.16 8.57 1.56
C THR A 59 -23.18 9.00 2.59
N HIS A 60 -24.05 8.08 3.03
CA HIS A 60 -25.05 8.38 4.07
C HIS A 60 -24.41 8.77 5.40
N ALA A 61 -23.32 8.09 5.79
CA ALA A 61 -22.57 8.43 6.99
C ALA A 61 -21.96 9.84 6.91
N VAL A 62 -21.38 10.23 5.77
CA VAL A 62 -20.86 11.59 5.57
C VAL A 62 -21.98 12.63 5.59
N GLU A 63 -23.09 12.40 4.89
CA GLU A 63 -24.27 13.28 4.85
C GLU A 63 -24.84 13.55 6.26
N THR A 64 -24.79 12.54 7.12
CA THR A 64 -25.25 12.62 8.52
C THR A 64 -24.12 12.97 9.52
N ARG A 65 -22.94 13.37 9.02
CA ARG A 65 -21.74 13.64 9.85
C ARG A 65 -21.42 12.53 10.85
N PHE A 66 -21.62 11.29 10.42
CA PHE A 66 -21.38 10.05 11.17
C PHE A 66 -22.18 9.95 12.48
N ALA A 67 -23.35 10.60 12.57
CA ALA A 67 -24.18 10.63 13.77
C ALA A 67 -24.54 9.24 14.30
N HIS A 68 -24.68 8.24 13.42
CA HIS A 68 -25.09 6.88 13.81
C HIS A 68 -23.91 5.92 14.01
N TYR A 69 -22.70 6.26 13.52
CA TYR A 69 -21.57 5.35 13.54
C TYR A 69 -20.88 5.37 14.90
N GLY A 70 -20.68 4.21 15.51
CA GLY A 70 -20.08 4.08 16.85
C GLY A 70 -21.00 4.45 18.00
N GLY A 71 -22.31 4.61 17.75
CA GLY A 71 -23.30 4.84 18.81
C GLY A 71 -23.56 3.61 19.69
N PRO A 72 -24.33 3.74 20.79
CA PRO A 72 -24.68 2.61 21.64
C PRO A 72 -25.29 1.45 20.85
N GLY A 73 -24.68 0.26 20.99
CA GLY A 73 -25.12 -0.96 20.30
C GLY A 73 -24.83 -1.03 18.80
N ASP A 74 -24.06 -0.08 18.23
CA ASP A 74 -23.69 -0.12 16.81
C ASP A 74 -22.51 -1.07 16.55
N ILE A 75 -21.41 -0.93 17.30
CA ILE A 75 -20.20 -1.72 17.06
C ILE A 75 -20.36 -3.12 17.62
N GLU A 76 -20.04 -4.12 16.81
CA GLU A 76 -19.99 -5.53 17.18
C GLU A 76 -18.59 -6.09 16.91
N VAL A 77 -18.04 -6.86 17.85
CA VAL A 77 -16.77 -7.57 17.69
C VAL A 77 -17.03 -9.04 17.39
N ARG A 78 -16.54 -9.53 16.25
CA ARG A 78 -16.70 -10.91 15.79
C ARG A 78 -15.37 -11.63 15.71
N VAL A 79 -15.37 -12.94 15.99
CA VAL A 79 -14.22 -13.81 15.77
C VAL A 79 -14.32 -14.40 14.37
N GLY A 80 -13.35 -14.10 13.51
CA GLY A 80 -13.24 -14.67 12.17
C GLY A 80 -12.32 -15.89 12.13
N ALA A 81 -12.01 -16.34 10.91
CA ALA A 81 -11.09 -17.44 10.66
C ALA A 81 -9.71 -17.18 11.31
N GLY A 82 -9.08 -18.23 11.83
CA GLY A 82 -7.79 -18.12 12.53
C GLY A 82 -7.83 -17.36 13.86
N GLY A 83 -9.03 -17.08 14.39
CA GLY A 83 -9.21 -16.38 15.66
C GLY A 83 -9.07 -14.86 15.59
N TYR A 84 -8.91 -14.27 14.41
CA TYR A 84 -8.79 -12.81 14.26
C TYR A 84 -10.08 -12.10 14.67
N LEU A 85 -9.95 -10.96 15.36
CA LEU A 85 -11.07 -10.15 15.80
C LEU A 85 -11.37 -9.03 14.80
N PHE A 86 -12.64 -8.92 14.43
CA PHE A 86 -13.18 -7.95 13.47
C PHE A 86 -14.20 -7.06 14.15
N CYS A 87 -14.22 -5.78 13.78
CA CYS A 87 -15.29 -4.88 14.14
C CYS A 87 -16.23 -4.70 12.96
N HIS A 88 -17.53 -4.70 13.25
CA HIS A 88 -18.59 -4.39 12.30
C HIS A 88 -19.49 -3.30 12.87
N SER A 89 -19.91 -2.36 12.04
CA SER A 89 -21.06 -1.52 12.35
C SER A 89 -22.35 -2.30 12.06
N ARG A 90 -23.36 -2.07 12.88
CA ARG A 90 -24.73 -2.58 12.69
C ARG A 90 -25.61 -1.59 11.94
N ARG A 91 -25.25 -0.30 11.98
CA ARG A 91 -25.92 0.79 11.27
C ARG A 91 -25.43 0.96 9.83
N TYR A 92 -24.19 0.57 9.57
CA TYR A 92 -23.54 0.67 8.26
C TYR A 92 -22.83 -0.64 7.93
N GLY A 93 -22.62 -0.94 6.65
CA GLY A 93 -21.82 -2.06 6.18
C GLY A 93 -20.30 -1.92 6.41
N PHE A 94 -19.87 -1.13 7.39
CA PHE A 94 -18.46 -0.91 7.70
C PHE A 94 -17.88 -2.10 8.46
N ALA A 95 -16.70 -2.54 8.06
CA ALA A 95 -16.00 -3.63 8.72
C ALA A 95 -14.48 -3.45 8.66
N TYR A 96 -13.77 -3.82 9.71
CA TYR A 96 -12.30 -3.77 9.73
C TYR A 96 -11.69 -4.81 10.67
N HIS A 97 -10.46 -5.21 10.34
CA HIS A 97 -9.64 -6.02 11.24
C HIS A 97 -9.07 -5.17 12.36
N THR A 98 -9.10 -5.69 13.59
CA THR A 98 -8.49 -5.00 14.74
C THR A 98 -7.00 -5.27 14.89
N GLY A 99 -6.50 -6.35 14.28
CA GLY A 99 -5.14 -6.86 14.47
C GLY A 99 -4.98 -7.76 15.71
N ASP A 100 -6.02 -7.86 16.53
CA ASP A 100 -6.08 -8.76 17.69
C ASP A 100 -6.58 -10.17 17.30
N THR A 101 -6.25 -11.15 18.14
CA THR A 101 -6.75 -12.52 18.02
C THR A 101 -7.31 -13.02 19.35
N ALA A 102 -8.33 -13.87 19.29
CA ALA A 102 -8.76 -14.71 20.39
C ALA A 102 -7.79 -15.91 20.55
N PRO A 103 -7.59 -16.44 21.77
CA PRO A 103 -8.15 -15.96 23.04
C PRO A 103 -7.33 -14.83 23.69
N ARG A 104 -6.23 -14.39 23.08
CA ARG A 104 -5.34 -13.35 23.63
C ARG A 104 -6.08 -12.07 24.01
N THR A 105 -7.05 -11.66 23.21
CA THR A 105 -7.96 -10.53 23.49
C THR A 105 -9.41 -11.05 23.46
N THR A 106 -10.24 -10.65 24.43
CA THR A 106 -11.66 -11.01 24.43
C THR A 106 -12.48 -10.00 23.63
N PRO A 107 -13.56 -10.42 22.94
CA PRO A 107 -14.41 -9.50 22.19
C PRO A 107 -14.99 -8.35 23.02
N ALA A 108 -15.36 -8.62 24.28
CA ALA A 108 -15.90 -7.62 25.19
C ALA A 108 -14.87 -6.55 25.57
N ALA A 109 -13.63 -6.94 25.89
CA ALA A 109 -12.57 -6.00 26.21
C ALA A 109 -12.18 -5.12 25.01
N LEU A 110 -12.29 -5.68 23.80
CA LEU A 110 -12.02 -4.97 22.56
C LEU A 110 -13.11 -3.94 22.23
N LEU A 111 -14.38 -4.27 22.46
CA LEU A 111 -15.52 -3.43 22.09
C LEU A 111 -15.40 -2.00 22.66
N ASP A 112 -15.13 -1.87 23.95
CA ASP A 112 -15.01 -0.57 24.62
C ASP A 112 -13.88 0.29 24.01
N ARG A 113 -12.76 -0.34 23.65
CA ARG A 113 -11.61 0.31 23.02
C ARG A 113 -11.99 0.82 21.63
N GLU A 114 -12.69 0.00 20.84
CA GLU A 114 -13.03 0.33 19.46
C GLU A 114 -14.15 1.38 19.38
N VAL A 115 -15.12 1.39 20.30
CA VAL A 115 -16.12 2.47 20.40
C VAL A 115 -15.45 3.83 20.63
N ARG A 116 -14.52 3.92 21.59
CA ARG A 116 -13.76 5.16 21.85
C ARG A 116 -12.90 5.57 20.65
N ARG A 117 -12.26 4.59 20.01
CA ARG A 117 -11.44 4.81 18.81
C ARG A 117 -12.28 5.38 17.67
N VAL A 118 -13.45 4.81 17.39
CA VAL A 118 -14.37 5.29 16.35
C VAL A 118 -14.82 6.72 16.67
N ALA A 119 -15.21 7.01 17.91
CA ALA A 119 -15.60 8.36 18.33
C ALA A 119 -14.50 9.40 18.00
N TYR A 120 -13.27 9.13 18.44
CA TYR A 120 -12.12 9.99 18.16
C TYR A 120 -11.83 10.14 16.65
N LEU A 121 -11.81 9.03 15.91
CA LEU A 121 -11.47 9.05 14.48
C LEU A 121 -12.55 9.76 13.62
N LYS A 122 -13.82 9.73 14.04
CA LYS A 122 -14.89 10.53 13.42
C LYS A 122 -14.63 12.03 13.57
N GLU A 123 -14.39 12.49 14.79
CA GLU A 123 -14.12 13.90 15.07
C GLU A 123 -12.90 14.37 14.29
N ARG A 124 -11.84 13.56 14.29
CA ARG A 124 -10.63 13.88 13.53
C ARG A 124 -10.87 13.93 12.02
N LEU A 125 -11.62 12.98 11.47
CA LEU A 125 -11.95 12.99 10.03
C LEU A 125 -12.77 14.23 9.67
N LEU A 126 -13.76 14.60 10.48
CA LEU A 126 -14.57 15.80 10.24
C LEU A 126 -13.71 17.07 10.28
N ALA A 127 -12.75 17.16 11.21
CA ALA A 127 -11.79 18.26 11.26
C ALA A 127 -10.86 18.27 10.04
N ASP A 128 -10.28 17.12 9.66
CA ASP A 128 -9.44 16.96 8.47
C ASP A 128 -10.20 17.36 7.18
N LEU A 129 -11.49 17.00 7.08
CA LEU A 129 -12.36 17.37 5.95
C LEU A 129 -12.64 18.87 5.90
N ALA A 130 -12.89 19.50 7.05
CA ALA A 130 -13.10 20.94 7.13
C ALA A 130 -11.84 21.73 6.73
N ALA A 131 -10.65 21.25 7.12
CA ALA A 131 -9.38 21.84 6.71
C ALA A 131 -9.10 21.63 5.21
N GLY A 132 -9.41 20.43 4.70
CA GLY A 132 -9.22 20.09 3.28
C GLY A 132 -7.76 19.94 2.85
N ASP A 133 -6.86 19.62 3.79
CA ASP A 133 -5.42 19.50 3.56
C ASP A 133 -5.02 18.20 2.86
N LYS A 134 -5.82 17.14 2.98
CA LYS A 134 -5.53 15.83 2.38
C LYS A 134 -6.30 15.57 1.09
N ILE A 135 -5.72 14.74 0.23
CA ILE A 135 -6.45 14.11 -0.88
C ILE A 135 -7.13 12.84 -0.35
N LEU A 136 -8.44 12.75 -0.51
CA LEU A 136 -9.20 11.57 -0.12
C LEU A 136 -9.07 10.49 -1.20
N VAL A 137 -8.96 9.22 -0.82
CA VAL A 137 -8.78 8.10 -1.76
C VAL A 137 -9.93 7.12 -1.63
N ARG A 138 -10.65 6.91 -2.74
CA ARG A 138 -11.62 5.81 -2.90
C ARG A 138 -11.08 4.84 -3.95
N LYS A 139 -10.71 3.64 -3.53
CA LYS A 139 -10.49 2.52 -4.46
C LYS A 139 -11.87 2.11 -4.97
N GLY A 140 -12.16 2.36 -6.24
CA GLY A 140 -13.45 2.10 -6.85
C GLY A 140 -13.53 0.64 -7.30
N PRO A 141 -14.33 -0.21 -6.65
CA PRO A 141 -14.51 -1.58 -7.11
C PRO A 141 -15.24 -1.60 -8.46
N PRO A 142 -15.08 -2.69 -9.25
CA PRO A 142 -15.92 -2.91 -10.42
C PRO A 142 -17.40 -2.78 -10.06
N GLY A 143 -18.15 -1.96 -10.81
CA GLY A 143 -19.58 -1.73 -10.59
C GLY A 143 -19.93 -0.47 -9.79
N GLU A 144 -18.96 0.21 -9.17
CA GLU A 144 -19.22 1.53 -8.57
C GLU A 144 -19.49 2.58 -9.65
N SER A 145 -20.66 3.22 -9.63
CA SER A 145 -21.03 4.21 -10.64
C SER A 145 -20.37 5.57 -10.39
N GLU A 146 -20.09 6.32 -11.46
CA GLU A 146 -19.60 7.69 -11.33
C GLU A 146 -20.58 8.59 -10.55
N ALA A 147 -21.89 8.39 -10.74
CA ALA A 147 -22.92 9.11 -10.01
C ALA A 147 -22.81 8.91 -8.48
N ALA A 148 -22.53 7.68 -8.02
CA ALA A 148 -22.32 7.40 -6.60
C ALA A 148 -21.07 8.13 -6.07
N VAL A 149 -19.97 8.12 -6.83
CA VAL A 149 -18.73 8.83 -6.46
C VAL A 149 -18.95 10.34 -6.40
N ARG A 150 -19.70 10.91 -7.35
CA ARG A 150 -20.04 12.33 -7.35
C ARG A 150 -20.95 12.71 -6.18
N ARG A 151 -21.91 11.86 -5.80
CA ARG A 151 -22.72 12.08 -4.61
C ARG A 151 -21.88 12.07 -3.33
N LEU A 152 -20.97 11.10 -3.19
CA LEU A 152 -20.02 11.06 -2.09
C LEU A 152 -19.18 12.35 -2.04
N LEU A 153 -18.62 12.78 -3.18
CA LEU A 153 -17.85 14.01 -3.27
C LEU A 153 -18.66 15.25 -2.87
N ALA A 154 -19.91 15.35 -3.31
CA ALA A 154 -20.80 16.45 -2.92
C ALA A 154 -21.02 16.47 -1.41
N ALA A 155 -21.26 15.32 -0.77
CA ALA A 155 -21.41 15.21 0.68
C ALA A 155 -20.12 15.61 1.43
N LEU A 156 -18.96 15.18 0.94
CA LEU A 156 -17.66 15.57 1.51
C LEU A 156 -17.42 17.09 1.38
N ARG A 157 -17.78 17.66 0.22
CA ARG A 157 -17.63 19.09 -0.07
C ARG A 157 -18.60 19.98 0.70
N ALA A 158 -19.71 19.43 1.19
CA ALA A 158 -20.60 20.12 2.11
C ALA A 158 -19.98 20.31 3.51
N ILE A 159 -18.86 19.63 3.82
CA ILE A 159 -18.12 19.77 5.09
C ILE A 159 -16.91 20.69 4.92
N GLY A 160 -16.17 20.59 3.82
CA GLY A 160 -15.00 21.43 3.55
C GLY A 160 -14.47 21.26 2.12
N PRO A 161 -13.30 21.85 1.75
CA PRO A 161 -12.81 21.89 0.37
C PRO A 161 -12.17 20.56 -0.07
N ALA A 162 -12.95 19.48 -0.04
CA ALA A 162 -12.48 18.13 -0.32
C ALA A 162 -12.02 17.96 -1.78
N THR A 163 -10.90 17.24 -1.92
CA THR A 163 -10.40 16.69 -3.19
C THR A 163 -10.44 15.18 -3.09
N LEU A 164 -11.11 14.49 -4.02
CA LEU A 164 -11.26 13.04 -4.06
C LEU A 164 -10.50 12.45 -5.25
N LEU A 165 -9.62 11.49 -4.98
CA LEU A 165 -9.02 10.61 -5.95
C LEU A 165 -9.78 9.28 -5.98
N ARG A 166 -10.53 9.05 -7.06
CA ARG A 166 -11.08 7.74 -7.39
C ARG A 166 -10.01 6.93 -8.12
N VAL A 167 -9.67 5.76 -7.61
CA VAL A 167 -8.71 4.87 -8.26
C VAL A 167 -9.44 3.65 -8.81
N CYS A 168 -9.30 3.39 -10.11
CA CYS A 168 -9.89 2.24 -10.79
C CYS A 168 -8.79 1.25 -11.22
N ALA A 169 -9.13 -0.03 -11.33
CA ALA A 169 -8.28 -0.96 -12.05
C ALA A 169 -8.37 -0.67 -13.55
N GLU A 170 -7.28 -0.89 -14.28
CA GLU A 170 -7.29 -0.79 -15.73
C GLU A 170 -8.25 -1.81 -16.36
N ASP A 171 -8.93 -1.36 -17.41
CA ASP A 171 -9.77 -2.17 -18.28
C ASP A 171 -9.13 -2.38 -19.67
N GLY A 172 -7.82 -2.16 -19.77
CA GLY A 172 -7.06 -2.23 -21.02
C GLY A 172 -7.22 -1.04 -21.96
N ARG A 173 -7.95 0.02 -21.57
CA ARG A 173 -8.20 1.22 -22.41
C ARG A 173 -7.42 2.47 -22.00
N VAL A 174 -6.76 2.45 -20.84
CA VAL A 174 -6.08 3.62 -20.25
C VAL A 174 -4.67 3.23 -19.83
N GLU A 175 -3.71 4.14 -20.00
CA GLU A 175 -2.31 3.97 -19.60
C GLU A 175 -2.15 3.94 -18.05
N SER A 176 -1.23 3.10 -17.57
CA SER A 176 -1.05 2.85 -16.14
C SER A 176 -0.54 4.04 -15.36
N GLY A 177 -1.15 4.24 -14.20
CA GLY A 177 -0.79 5.33 -13.32
C GLY A 177 -1.21 6.70 -13.83
N ARG A 178 -2.00 6.79 -14.91
CA ARG A 178 -2.54 8.07 -15.41
C ARG A 178 -3.51 8.64 -14.37
N VAL A 179 -3.38 9.93 -14.08
CA VAL A 179 -4.34 10.66 -13.24
C VAL A 179 -4.85 11.86 -14.01
N VAL A 180 -6.16 12.07 -14.01
CA VAL A 180 -6.81 13.21 -14.67
C VAL A 180 -7.75 13.95 -13.72
N TRP A 181 -7.90 15.24 -13.95
CA TRP A 181 -8.92 16.05 -13.28
C TRP A 181 -10.28 15.86 -13.98
N CYS A 182 -11.30 15.50 -13.22
CA CYS A 182 -12.67 15.25 -13.71
C CYS A 182 -13.67 16.35 -13.31
N GLY A 183 -13.15 17.49 -12.84
CA GLY A 183 -13.94 18.64 -12.38
C GLY A 183 -14.32 18.55 -10.90
N GLU A 184 -14.72 19.68 -10.30
CA GLU A 184 -15.36 19.76 -8.96
C GLU A 184 -14.56 19.17 -7.79
N GLY A 185 -13.24 19.00 -7.93
CA GLY A 185 -12.39 18.35 -6.93
C GLY A 185 -12.29 16.84 -7.06
N LEU A 186 -12.80 16.25 -8.16
CA LEU A 186 -12.61 14.85 -8.50
C LEU A 186 -11.36 14.67 -9.38
N MET A 187 -10.52 13.73 -8.99
CA MET A 187 -9.48 13.13 -9.82
C MET A 187 -9.81 11.66 -10.05
N GLN A 188 -9.45 11.16 -11.23
CA GLN A 188 -9.49 9.73 -11.54
C GLN A 188 -8.10 9.21 -11.86
N GLY A 189 -7.67 8.18 -11.14
CA GLY A 189 -6.42 7.46 -11.34
C GLY A 189 -6.64 6.01 -11.74
N THR A 190 -5.64 5.38 -12.36
CA THR A 190 -5.66 3.96 -12.75
C THR A 190 -4.49 3.19 -12.14
N LEU A 191 -4.76 1.97 -11.66
CA LEU A 191 -3.74 0.98 -11.31
C LEU A 191 -3.82 -0.20 -12.28
N PRO A 192 -2.69 -0.83 -12.66
CA PRO A 192 -2.68 -2.00 -13.55
C PRO A 192 -3.58 -3.13 -13.03
N HIS A 193 -3.51 -3.37 -11.73
CA HIS A 193 -4.35 -4.33 -11.03
C HIS A 193 -4.51 -3.90 -9.58
N PHE A 194 -5.61 -4.32 -8.96
CA PHE A 194 -5.74 -4.29 -7.51
C PHE A 194 -5.21 -5.58 -6.90
N ALA A 195 -4.79 -5.50 -5.64
CA ALA A 195 -4.57 -6.70 -4.85
C ALA A 195 -5.88 -7.51 -4.76
N PRO A 196 -5.83 -8.84 -4.83
CA PRO A 196 -6.99 -9.67 -4.55
C PRO A 196 -7.60 -9.30 -3.19
N TYR A 197 -8.93 -9.27 -3.09
CA TYR A 197 -9.60 -8.84 -1.85
C TYR A 197 -9.21 -9.66 -0.62
N ALA A 198 -8.99 -10.96 -0.82
CA ALA A 198 -8.53 -11.88 0.23
C ALA A 198 -7.04 -11.69 0.62
N ALA A 199 -6.27 -10.96 -0.19
CA ALA A 199 -4.82 -10.81 -0.07
C ALA A 199 -4.40 -9.35 -0.28
N ALA A 200 -5.00 -8.42 0.47
CA ALA A 200 -4.67 -6.99 0.38
C ALA A 200 -3.18 -6.68 0.69
N THR A 201 -2.44 -7.62 1.28
CA THR A 201 -0.98 -7.57 1.43
C THR A 201 -0.21 -7.63 0.11
N ASP A 202 -0.86 -8.02 -0.99
CA ASP A 202 -0.25 -8.03 -2.31
C ASP A 202 -0.42 -6.66 -3.02
N ALA A 203 -0.66 -5.60 -2.25
CA ALA A 203 -0.73 -4.22 -2.74
C ALA A 203 0.55 -3.84 -3.51
N ASP A 204 0.39 -3.36 -4.74
CA ASP A 204 1.50 -2.85 -5.54
C ASP A 204 1.88 -1.43 -5.09
N LEU A 205 2.83 -1.35 -4.18
CA LEU A 205 3.33 -0.06 -3.66
C LEU A 205 3.83 0.85 -4.79
N ALA A 206 4.50 0.33 -5.81
CA ALA A 206 5.08 1.16 -6.87
C ALA A 206 3.97 1.84 -7.68
N SER A 207 2.94 1.09 -8.05
CA SER A 207 1.78 1.64 -8.76
C SER A 207 0.99 2.64 -7.89
N TRP A 208 0.81 2.36 -6.60
CA TRP A 208 0.18 3.31 -5.66
C TRP A 208 0.98 4.61 -5.52
N LEU A 209 2.31 4.54 -5.41
CA LEU A 209 3.16 5.74 -5.36
C LEU A 209 3.10 6.53 -6.67
N ALA A 210 3.05 5.87 -7.82
CA ALA A 210 2.93 6.54 -9.11
C ALA A 210 1.61 7.32 -9.21
N VAL A 211 0.48 6.68 -8.89
CA VAL A 211 -0.85 7.32 -8.89
C VAL A 211 -0.92 8.46 -7.88
N CYS A 212 -0.49 8.25 -6.64
CA CYS A 212 -0.47 9.29 -5.62
C CYS A 212 0.48 10.43 -5.99
N GLY A 213 1.64 10.14 -6.57
CA GLY A 213 2.60 11.16 -7.01
C GLY A 213 2.03 12.08 -8.08
N ARG A 214 1.32 11.51 -9.06
CA ARG A 214 0.63 12.31 -10.11
C ARG A 214 -0.56 13.08 -9.56
N ALA A 215 -1.37 12.48 -8.69
CA ALA A 215 -2.48 13.18 -8.03
C ALA A 215 -1.99 14.35 -7.16
N TYR A 216 -0.89 14.15 -6.43
CA TYR A 216 -0.23 15.18 -5.65
C TYR A 216 0.28 16.31 -6.56
N ALA A 217 0.98 15.97 -7.64
CA ALA A 217 1.43 16.95 -8.62
C ALA A 217 0.28 17.78 -9.20
N LEU A 218 -0.83 17.13 -9.58
CA LEU A 218 -2.01 17.83 -10.10
C LEU A 218 -2.61 18.79 -9.06
N ARG A 219 -2.86 18.32 -7.83
CA ARG A 219 -3.43 19.16 -6.78
C ARG A 219 -2.55 20.36 -6.42
N HIS A 220 -1.23 20.16 -6.42
CA HIS A 220 -0.26 21.20 -6.05
C HIS A 220 0.28 21.97 -7.27
N SER A 221 -0.26 21.75 -8.48
CA SER A 221 0.18 22.41 -9.72
C SER A 221 1.69 22.27 -9.97
N LEU A 222 2.21 21.06 -9.77
CA LEU A 222 3.62 20.72 -10.04
C LEU A 222 3.80 20.27 -11.49
N VAL A 223 4.98 20.56 -12.06
CA VAL A 223 5.34 20.17 -13.44
C VAL A 223 5.43 18.65 -13.59
N ALA A 224 5.88 17.96 -12.55
CA ALA A 224 6.06 16.52 -12.54
C ALA A 224 5.80 15.95 -11.12
N PRO A 225 5.51 14.65 -11.00
CA PRO A 225 5.49 13.96 -9.73
C PRO A 225 6.82 14.13 -8.97
N PRO A 226 6.79 14.22 -7.64
CA PRO A 226 8.01 14.25 -6.85
C PRO A 226 8.79 12.93 -7.01
N PRO A 227 10.13 12.99 -7.19
CA PRO A 227 10.96 11.80 -7.23
C PRO A 227 10.99 11.14 -5.85
N LEU A 228 10.71 9.84 -5.79
CA LEU A 228 10.64 9.07 -4.54
C LEU A 228 11.81 8.09 -4.37
N ALA A 229 12.74 8.08 -5.32
CA ALA A 229 13.90 7.19 -5.29
C ALA A 229 14.80 7.52 -4.08
N PRO A 230 15.51 6.53 -3.52
CA PRO A 230 16.50 6.74 -2.48
C PRO A 230 17.54 7.77 -2.92
N SER A 231 17.85 8.72 -2.04
CA SER A 231 18.79 9.82 -2.31
C SER A 231 20.26 9.48 -1.97
N GLY A 232 20.63 8.19 -1.91
CA GLY A 232 21.97 7.76 -1.50
C GLY A 232 22.44 6.46 -2.16
N PRO A 233 23.76 6.17 -2.11
CA PRO A 233 24.31 4.95 -2.67
C PRO A 233 23.75 3.70 -1.96
N PRO A 234 23.66 2.57 -2.65
CA PRO A 234 23.25 1.33 -2.02
C PRO A 234 24.26 0.89 -0.95
N VAL A 235 23.75 0.28 0.12
CA VAL A 235 24.54 -0.33 1.20
C VAL A 235 25.25 -1.59 0.70
N PHE A 236 24.67 -2.25 -0.31
CA PHE A 236 25.23 -3.40 -1.00
C PHE A 236 24.87 -3.35 -2.48
N SER A 237 25.80 -3.70 -3.37
CA SER A 237 25.55 -3.82 -4.80
C SER A 237 26.38 -4.96 -5.40
N ALA A 238 25.74 -5.83 -6.17
CA ALA A 238 26.38 -6.86 -6.97
C ALA A 238 25.70 -6.91 -8.35
N PRO A 239 26.30 -6.30 -9.40
CA PRO A 239 25.68 -6.18 -10.72
C PRO A 239 25.75 -7.46 -11.56
N GLY A 240 26.62 -8.42 -11.20
CA GLY A 240 26.85 -9.63 -11.99
C GLY A 240 25.62 -10.52 -12.12
N GLU A 241 25.50 -11.17 -13.28
CA GLU A 241 24.48 -12.20 -13.51
C GLU A 241 24.92 -13.52 -12.87
N THR A 242 24.06 -14.11 -12.06
CA THR A 242 24.29 -15.40 -11.37
C THR A 242 23.07 -16.29 -11.54
N ARG A 243 23.30 -17.57 -11.84
CA ARG A 243 22.25 -18.58 -11.86
C ARG A 243 22.16 -19.26 -10.50
N HIS A 244 20.99 -19.18 -9.88
CA HIS A 244 20.69 -19.82 -8.61
C HIS A 244 19.87 -21.08 -8.85
N VAL A 245 20.27 -22.20 -8.25
CA VAL A 245 19.60 -23.50 -8.40
C VAL A 245 19.21 -24.02 -7.02
N LEU A 246 17.98 -24.47 -6.88
CA LEU A 246 17.46 -25.09 -5.67
C LEU A 246 18.04 -26.52 -5.55
N PRO A 247 18.88 -26.83 -4.55
CA PRO A 247 19.62 -28.10 -4.50
C PRO A 247 18.75 -29.30 -4.10
N ALA A 248 17.67 -29.07 -3.36
CA ALA A 248 16.73 -30.09 -2.91
C ALA A 248 15.30 -29.54 -2.96
N ALA A 249 14.31 -30.41 -3.12
CA ALA A 249 12.91 -29.98 -3.20
C ALA A 249 12.52 -29.18 -1.94
N ALA A 250 11.90 -28.03 -2.15
CA ALA A 250 11.41 -27.13 -1.11
C ALA A 250 9.93 -26.84 -1.40
N PRO A 251 8.99 -27.56 -0.77
CA PRO A 251 7.56 -27.34 -1.01
C PRO A 251 7.10 -25.99 -0.46
N GLU A 252 7.75 -25.51 0.60
CA GLU A 252 7.52 -24.20 1.18
C GLU A 252 8.75 -23.30 1.09
N PRO A 253 8.57 -22.00 0.83
CA PRO A 253 9.65 -21.03 0.75
C PRO A 253 10.20 -20.75 2.16
N GLY A 254 11.33 -21.36 2.51
CA GLY A 254 11.99 -21.17 3.81
C GLY A 254 13.52 -21.21 3.78
N ILE A 255 14.12 -21.66 2.69
CA ILE A 255 15.58 -21.75 2.53
C ILE A 255 16.04 -20.68 1.55
N LEU A 256 17.05 -19.91 1.95
CA LEU A 256 17.72 -18.96 1.07
C LEU A 256 18.74 -19.68 0.18
N VAL A 257 18.63 -19.45 -1.12
CA VAL A 257 19.63 -19.80 -2.12
C VAL A 257 20.53 -18.59 -2.33
N GLY A 258 21.85 -18.82 -2.27
CA GLY A 258 22.86 -17.76 -2.35
C GLY A 258 22.75 -16.73 -1.22
N PRO A 259 22.78 -17.14 0.06
CA PRO A 259 22.73 -16.20 1.18
C PRO A 259 23.94 -15.26 1.14
N GLN A 260 23.69 -13.96 1.31
CA GLN A 260 24.70 -12.93 1.30
C GLN A 260 24.60 -12.06 2.56
N PRO A 261 25.66 -11.97 3.38
CA PRO A 261 25.69 -11.05 4.51
C PRO A 261 25.80 -9.61 4.02
N VAL A 262 25.04 -8.71 4.63
CA VAL A 262 25.07 -7.26 4.39
C VAL A 262 25.24 -6.55 5.72
N ALA A 263 26.20 -5.63 5.78
CA ALA A 263 26.47 -4.78 6.92
C ALA A 263 26.23 -3.30 6.58
N GLY A 264 26.16 -2.44 7.59
CA GLY A 264 25.96 -1.00 7.41
C GLY A 264 24.49 -0.57 7.28
N LEU A 265 23.55 -1.46 7.62
CA LEU A 265 22.14 -1.12 7.70
C LEU A 265 21.90 -0.11 8.82
N ARG A 266 21.03 0.88 8.60
CA ARG A 266 20.65 1.82 9.65
C ARG A 266 19.55 1.22 10.54
N PRO A 267 19.67 1.25 11.87
CA PRO A 267 18.62 0.74 12.75
C PRO A 267 17.31 1.54 12.64
N ASN A 268 16.16 0.86 12.84
CA ASN A 268 14.79 1.43 12.76
C ASN A 268 14.43 2.08 11.42
N ARG A 269 15.15 1.75 10.35
CA ARG A 269 14.88 2.26 8.99
C ARG A 269 14.40 1.15 8.09
N LEU A 270 13.61 1.52 7.08
CA LEU A 270 13.27 0.60 6.02
C LEU A 270 14.51 0.35 5.16
N HIS A 271 14.76 -0.91 4.88
CA HIS A 271 15.75 -1.34 3.91
C HIS A 271 15.06 -2.27 2.94
N VAL A 272 15.39 -2.11 1.67
CA VAL A 272 14.89 -2.95 0.59
C VAL A 272 16.06 -3.71 -0.01
N VAL A 273 15.86 -5.01 -0.21
CA VAL A 273 16.70 -5.82 -1.08
C VAL A 273 15.96 -5.97 -2.41
N SER A 274 16.66 -5.79 -3.52
CA SER A 274 16.09 -5.85 -4.86
C SER A 274 17.03 -6.46 -5.87
N ALA A 275 16.48 -7.08 -6.90
CA ALA A 275 17.23 -7.62 -8.03
C ALA A 275 16.32 -7.69 -9.26
N GLU A 276 16.92 -7.84 -10.43
CA GLU A 276 16.22 -8.36 -11.59
C GLU A 276 16.37 -9.87 -11.63
N ILE A 277 15.28 -10.60 -11.83
CA ILE A 277 15.31 -12.04 -12.01
C ILE A 277 14.63 -12.45 -13.31
N ARG A 278 15.13 -13.52 -13.92
CA ARG A 278 14.53 -14.16 -15.09
C ARG A 278 14.20 -15.60 -14.73
N LEU A 279 12.93 -15.94 -14.87
CA LEU A 279 12.46 -17.31 -14.76
C LEU A 279 12.66 -18.01 -16.12
N PRO A 280 13.38 -19.14 -16.20
CA PRO A 280 13.48 -19.93 -17.42
C PRO A 280 12.11 -20.35 -17.98
N GLU A 281 12.03 -20.66 -19.27
CA GLU A 281 10.78 -21.14 -19.89
C GLU A 281 10.24 -22.41 -19.24
N ASP A 282 11.16 -23.29 -18.83
CA ASP A 282 10.91 -24.54 -18.14
C ASP A 282 10.85 -24.40 -16.60
N PHE A 283 10.68 -23.18 -16.08
CA PHE A 283 10.59 -22.94 -14.64
C PHE A 283 9.52 -23.83 -13.99
N SER A 284 9.98 -24.73 -13.12
CA SER A 284 9.18 -25.73 -12.41
C SER A 284 8.83 -25.34 -10.97
N GLY A 285 9.32 -24.19 -10.53
CA GLY A 285 9.05 -23.68 -9.19
C GLY A 285 7.65 -23.07 -9.05
N THR A 286 7.22 -22.92 -7.81
CA THR A 286 5.97 -22.24 -7.45
C THR A 286 6.21 -20.81 -6.97
N ARG A 287 7.44 -20.46 -6.57
CA ARG A 287 7.78 -19.14 -6.06
C ARG A 287 9.26 -18.79 -6.27
N ALA A 288 9.51 -17.54 -6.62
CA ALA A 288 10.83 -16.92 -6.56
C ALA A 288 10.69 -15.50 -5.97
N ALA A 289 11.38 -15.23 -4.86
CA ALA A 289 11.27 -13.99 -4.12
C ALA A 289 12.60 -13.62 -3.47
N LEU A 290 12.81 -12.34 -3.16
CA LEU A 290 13.92 -11.94 -2.30
C LEU A 290 13.47 -11.92 -0.84
N ALA A 291 14.41 -12.11 0.08
CA ALA A 291 14.12 -12.07 1.50
C ALA A 291 15.31 -11.56 2.31
N PHE A 292 14.99 -11.01 3.48
CA PHE A 292 15.91 -10.86 4.59
C PHE A 292 15.72 -12.08 5.52
N ALA A 293 16.81 -12.77 5.86
CA ALA A 293 16.79 -13.84 6.84
C ALA A 293 16.23 -13.32 8.19
N ASP A 294 15.35 -14.11 8.80
CA ASP A 294 14.81 -13.88 10.16
C ASP A 294 14.15 -12.51 10.40
N ALA A 295 13.72 -11.85 9.32
CA ALA A 295 13.05 -10.56 9.37
C ALA A 295 11.64 -10.64 8.80
N ALA A 296 10.69 -10.05 9.53
CA ALA A 296 9.34 -9.90 9.02
C ALA A 296 9.37 -8.99 7.77
N LEU A 297 8.71 -9.47 6.71
CA LEU A 297 8.55 -8.69 5.49
C LEU A 297 7.65 -7.49 5.78
N HIS A 298 8.13 -6.32 5.38
CA HIS A 298 7.39 -5.08 5.47
C HIS A 298 6.66 -4.76 4.18
N ALA A 299 7.26 -5.03 3.03
CA ALA A 299 6.68 -4.93 1.69
C ALA A 299 7.40 -5.92 0.77
N ARG A 300 6.78 -6.33 -0.34
CA ARG A 300 7.41 -7.23 -1.32
C ARG A 300 6.82 -7.10 -2.71
N ARG A 301 7.61 -7.54 -3.69
CA ARG A 301 7.18 -7.91 -5.04
C ARG A 301 7.94 -9.17 -5.42
N ASP A 302 7.22 -10.27 -5.49
CA ASP A 302 7.75 -11.56 -5.91
C ASP A 302 7.75 -11.67 -7.44
N ALA A 303 8.46 -12.64 -7.98
CA ALA A 303 8.41 -12.93 -9.40
C ALA A 303 7.03 -13.46 -9.78
N ASP A 304 6.53 -13.06 -10.95
CA ASP A 304 5.33 -13.67 -11.52
C ASP A 304 5.72 -14.93 -12.30
N PRO A 305 5.32 -16.15 -11.85
CA PRO A 305 5.66 -17.40 -12.53
C PRO A 305 5.04 -17.55 -13.93
N THR A 306 4.05 -16.71 -14.26
CA THR A 306 3.43 -16.67 -15.60
C THR A 306 4.28 -15.89 -16.60
N ARG A 307 5.22 -15.07 -16.13
CA ARG A 307 6.11 -14.22 -16.94
C ARG A 307 7.50 -14.83 -17.06
N ARG A 308 7.66 -15.79 -17.96
CA ARG A 308 8.92 -16.52 -18.19
C ARG A 308 9.75 -15.90 -19.31
N GLY A 309 11.03 -16.24 -19.36
CA GLY A 309 11.97 -15.78 -20.39
C GLY A 309 12.37 -14.30 -20.31
N ILE A 310 11.72 -13.51 -19.45
CA ILE A 310 11.92 -12.06 -19.31
C ILE A 310 12.45 -11.67 -17.94
N TRP A 311 13.21 -10.58 -17.90
CA TRP A 311 13.66 -9.97 -16.65
C TRP A 311 12.50 -9.28 -15.93
N GLN A 312 12.42 -9.49 -14.63
CA GLN A 312 11.42 -8.91 -13.75
C GLN A 312 12.09 -8.32 -12.51
N THR A 313 11.75 -7.08 -12.15
CA THR A 313 12.21 -6.49 -10.89
C THR A 313 11.45 -7.11 -9.72
N VAL A 314 12.18 -7.71 -8.79
CA VAL A 314 11.65 -8.23 -7.54
C VAL A 314 12.30 -7.52 -6.36
N TYR A 315 11.57 -7.41 -5.26
CA TYR A 315 12.12 -6.80 -4.05
C TYR A 315 11.42 -7.28 -2.78
N ALA A 316 12.12 -7.16 -1.67
CA ALA A 316 11.57 -7.29 -0.33
C ALA A 316 12.08 -6.15 0.53
N ALA A 317 11.19 -5.51 1.28
CA ALA A 317 11.54 -4.51 2.26
C ALA A 317 11.36 -5.06 3.67
N THR A 318 12.22 -4.66 4.59
CA THR A 318 12.05 -4.90 6.02
C THR A 318 12.35 -3.63 6.81
N ARG A 319 11.81 -3.54 8.02
CA ARG A 319 12.20 -2.53 8.99
C ARG A 319 13.23 -3.14 9.93
N THR A 320 14.44 -2.60 9.91
CA THR A 320 15.50 -3.04 10.81
C THR A 320 15.13 -2.79 12.27
N ARG A 321 15.55 -3.70 13.16
CA ARG A 321 15.33 -3.56 14.61
C ARG A 321 16.20 -2.44 15.20
N LYS A 322 15.91 -2.03 16.45
CA LYS A 322 16.56 -0.90 17.15
C LYS A 322 18.09 -0.92 17.19
N ARG A 323 18.72 -2.09 17.04
CA ARG A 323 20.18 -2.25 17.04
C ARG A 323 20.69 -3.13 15.89
N GLN A 324 19.85 -3.36 14.88
CA GLN A 324 20.23 -4.19 13.75
C GLN A 324 20.98 -3.35 12.71
N SER A 325 22.27 -3.64 12.55
CA SER A 325 23.15 -3.06 11.52
C SER A 325 23.56 -4.05 10.44
N GLU A 326 23.19 -5.31 10.60
CA GLU A 326 23.55 -6.40 9.72
C GLU A 326 22.32 -7.28 9.44
N ALA A 327 22.30 -7.91 8.28
CA ALA A 327 21.32 -8.93 7.92
C ALA A 327 21.91 -9.86 6.87
N THR A 328 21.37 -11.08 6.80
CA THR A 328 21.58 -11.95 5.65
C THR A 328 20.42 -11.75 4.69
N ILE A 329 20.72 -11.55 3.41
CA ILE A 329 19.72 -11.52 2.34
C ILE A 329 19.89 -12.74 1.44
N GLY A 330 18.88 -13.07 0.67
CA GLY A 330 19.00 -14.14 -0.31
C GLY A 330 17.77 -14.25 -1.20
N LEU A 331 17.89 -15.17 -2.16
CA LEU A 331 16.78 -15.60 -2.99
C LEU A 331 16.05 -16.74 -2.29
N MET A 332 14.74 -16.64 -2.17
CA MET A 332 13.87 -17.68 -1.65
C MET A 332 13.15 -18.35 -2.83
N LEU A 333 13.43 -19.63 -3.03
CA LEU A 333 12.80 -20.48 -4.06
C LEU A 333 11.91 -21.53 -3.41
N ALA A 334 10.78 -21.83 -4.05
CA ALA A 334 9.95 -23.00 -3.73
C ALA A 334 9.68 -23.79 -5.01
N GLY A 335 9.80 -25.12 -4.93
CA GLY A 335 9.73 -26.00 -6.09
C GLY A 335 10.47 -27.33 -5.91
N PRO A 336 10.47 -28.19 -6.95
CA PRO A 336 11.28 -29.40 -6.98
C PRO A 336 12.79 -29.08 -7.01
N ALA A 337 13.62 -30.08 -6.70
CA ALA A 337 15.06 -29.96 -6.86
C ALA A 337 15.40 -29.61 -8.33
N GLY A 338 16.38 -28.73 -8.53
CA GLY A 338 16.78 -28.24 -9.86
C GLY A 338 16.01 -27.02 -10.34
N THR A 339 14.98 -26.54 -9.64
CA THR A 339 14.36 -25.23 -9.94
C THR A 339 15.43 -24.14 -9.96
N ALA A 340 15.53 -23.41 -11.06
CA ALA A 340 16.58 -22.43 -11.29
C ALA A 340 16.03 -21.07 -11.69
N VAL A 341 16.74 -20.01 -11.32
CA VAL A 341 16.49 -18.64 -11.80
C VAL A 341 17.80 -17.95 -12.11
N ASP A 342 17.80 -17.08 -13.11
CA ASP A 342 18.91 -16.16 -13.34
C ASP A 342 18.61 -14.86 -12.59
N MET A 343 19.62 -14.28 -11.94
CA MET A 343 19.49 -13.04 -11.15
C MET A 343 20.63 -12.08 -11.49
N ARG A 344 20.35 -10.78 -11.53
CA ARG A 344 21.36 -9.72 -11.68
C ARG A 344 20.97 -8.46 -10.92
N ASP A 345 21.87 -7.48 -10.88
CA ASP A 345 21.62 -6.16 -10.27
C ASP A 345 21.14 -6.22 -8.82
N TRP A 346 21.78 -7.07 -8.01
CA TRP A 346 21.42 -7.22 -6.60
C TRP A 346 21.80 -5.97 -5.83
N ARG A 347 20.86 -5.36 -5.12
CA ARG A 347 21.08 -4.13 -4.36
C ARG A 347 20.37 -4.15 -3.03
N VAL A 348 20.97 -3.50 -2.04
CA VAL A 348 20.30 -3.11 -0.79
C VAL A 348 20.33 -1.60 -0.65
N THR A 349 19.17 -0.98 -0.50
CA THR A 349 19.05 0.48 -0.32
C THR A 349 18.19 0.80 0.90
N GLU A 350 18.44 1.96 1.53
CA GLU A 350 17.51 2.52 2.53
C GLU A 350 16.24 3.03 1.81
N GLY A 351 15.06 2.68 2.31
CA GLY A 351 13.77 3.04 1.71
C GLY A 351 12.78 1.88 1.62
N CYS A 352 11.63 2.14 1.01
CA CYS A 352 10.53 1.16 0.84
C CYS A 352 10.44 0.55 -0.56
N LEU A 353 11.07 1.17 -1.55
CA LEU A 353 11.12 0.69 -2.92
C LEU A 353 12.57 0.54 -3.37
N PRO A 354 12.86 -0.43 -4.26
CA PRO A 354 14.10 -0.38 -5.02
C PRO A 354 14.16 1.00 -5.66
N GLY A 355 15.29 1.70 -5.60
CA GLY A 355 15.45 2.93 -6.36
C GLY A 355 15.08 2.65 -7.81
N LEU A 356 13.87 3.07 -8.19
CA LEU A 356 13.28 2.73 -9.48
C LEU A 356 14.18 3.40 -10.53
N ALA A 357 14.79 2.58 -11.39
CA ALA A 357 15.53 3.07 -12.55
C ALA A 357 14.54 3.58 -13.61
#